data_AF-A0A2N2ZTF6-F1
#
_entry.id   AF-A0A2N2ZTF6-F1
#
_cell.length_a   1.000
_cell.length_b   1.000
_cell.length_c   1.000
_cell.angle_alpha   90.00
_cell.angle_beta   90.00
_cell.angle_gamma   90.00
#
_symmetry.space_group_name_H-M   'P 1'
#
loop_
_entity.id
_entity.type
_entity.pdbx_description
1 polymer ?
#
loop_
_entity_poly.entity_id
_entity_poly.type
_entity_poly.pdbx_seq_one_letter_code
_entity_poly.pdbx_strand_id
1 'polypeptide(L)'
;MRNILLTLLLLIISIHGQALQLDKNRWYDFEGKLGKSEIRLSIYLQDNGQLKGNYCYKMYESKIQLSGRITGDKIELTEFLNGKPNGYFSGEIYTDNADRFEGSWTSNSKTKSITFKTTLSSACASDSFDKRYAGFYGSDDDVENFMKLVKSSVLKGDKEWIANHISYPIKTNIFKNKAITIKNKRQLIAHFDQIFHQEFKDMIKSFCVCNMFNNYQGVMLGRGQIWINNQPDSSEEKFNYTITAINN
;
A
#
# COMPACT_ATOMS: atom_id res chain seq x y z
N MET A 1 53.40 -3.18 49.97
CA MET A 1 52.74 -2.45 48.87
C MET A 1 52.46 -3.46 47.76
N ARG A 2 51.19 -3.84 47.56
CA ARG A 2 50.78 -4.93 46.65
C ARG A 2 50.00 -4.30 45.48
N ASN A 3 50.63 -4.23 44.31
CA ASN A 3 50.01 -3.67 43.10
C ASN A 3 49.02 -4.68 42.52
N ILE A 4 47.75 -4.31 42.48
CA ILE A 4 46.69 -5.08 41.81
C ILE A 4 46.61 -4.55 40.38
N LEU A 5 46.95 -5.41 39.41
CA LEU A 5 46.74 -5.15 37.99
C LEU A 5 45.24 -5.33 37.69
N LEU A 6 44.53 -4.25 37.36
CA LEU A 6 43.18 -4.34 36.81
C LEU A 6 43.26 -4.62 35.31
N THR A 7 42.89 -5.83 34.90
CA THR A 7 42.70 -6.18 33.49
C THR A 7 41.30 -5.73 33.07
N LEU A 8 41.21 -4.69 32.24
CA LEU A 8 39.95 -4.19 31.71
C LEU A 8 39.53 -5.07 30.51
N LEU A 9 38.55 -5.95 30.71
CA LEU A 9 37.97 -6.78 29.66
C LEU A 9 36.96 -5.94 28.84
N LEU A 10 37.35 -5.52 27.64
CA LEU A 10 36.44 -4.85 26.70
C LEU A 10 35.46 -5.87 26.10
N LEU A 11 34.24 -5.91 26.64
CA LEU A 11 33.09 -6.55 25.99
C LEU A 11 32.63 -5.67 24.81
N ILE A 12 32.97 -6.10 23.59
CA ILE A 12 32.37 -5.54 22.37
C ILE A 12 30.93 -6.04 22.32
N ILE A 13 29.99 -5.22 22.78
CA ILE A 13 28.56 -5.46 22.58
C ILE A 13 28.28 -5.09 21.13
N SER A 14 28.23 -6.10 20.25
CA SER A 14 27.73 -5.95 18.89
C SER A 14 26.27 -5.52 18.97
N ILE A 15 26.01 -4.22 18.83
CA ILE A 15 24.68 -3.68 18.62
C ILE A 15 24.24 -4.24 17.27
N HIS A 16 23.53 -5.36 17.28
CA HIS A 16 22.82 -5.84 16.10
C HIS A 16 21.71 -4.83 15.90
N GLY A 17 21.92 -3.87 14.99
CA GLY A 17 20.83 -3.10 14.42
C GLY A 17 19.81 -4.11 13.94
N GLN A 18 18.61 -4.09 14.54
CA GLN A 18 17.57 -5.03 14.16
C GLN A 18 17.18 -4.68 12.71
N ALA A 19 17.61 -5.52 11.77
CA ALA A 19 17.12 -5.46 10.41
C ALA A 19 15.62 -5.73 10.43
N LEU A 20 14.86 -5.10 9.52
CA LEU A 20 13.42 -5.31 9.42
C LEU A 20 13.21 -6.79 9.11
N GLN A 21 12.65 -7.51 10.08
CA GLN A 21 12.31 -8.90 9.90
C GLN A 21 10.98 -8.97 9.16
N LEU A 22 10.99 -9.57 7.97
CA LEU A 22 9.75 -9.85 7.25
C LEU A 22 9.05 -11.02 7.93
N ASP A 23 7.90 -10.72 8.53
CA ASP A 23 7.01 -11.72 9.10
C ASP A 23 6.27 -12.46 7.98
N LYS A 24 5.92 -13.72 8.27
CA LYS A 24 4.98 -14.48 7.46
C LYS A 24 3.57 -13.89 7.60
N ASN A 25 2.68 -14.20 6.65
CA ASN A 25 1.27 -13.79 6.67
C ASN A 25 1.07 -12.26 6.71
N ARG A 26 2.00 -11.55 6.06
CA ARG A 26 2.01 -10.10 6.02
C ARG A 26 2.50 -9.59 4.69
N TRP A 27 1.79 -8.60 4.18
CA TRP A 27 2.23 -7.76 3.09
C TRP A 27 3.06 -6.61 3.63
N TYR A 28 4.20 -6.37 3.01
CA TYR A 28 5.04 -5.19 3.24
C TYR A 28 5.03 -4.33 2.00
N ASP A 29 4.51 -3.11 2.14
CA ASP A 29 4.39 -2.12 1.08
C ASP A 29 5.47 -1.07 1.21
N PHE A 30 6.13 -0.80 0.10
CA PHE A 30 7.16 0.20 -0.04
C PHE A 30 6.75 1.20 -1.12
N GLU A 31 7.00 2.47 -0.86
CA GLU A 31 6.80 3.55 -1.83
C GLU A 31 8.10 4.30 -2.07
N GLY A 32 8.32 4.72 -3.31
CA GLY A 32 9.50 5.51 -3.67
C GLY A 32 9.69 5.52 -5.17
N LYS A 33 10.95 5.49 -5.62
CA LYS A 33 11.28 5.66 -7.03
C LYS A 33 12.07 4.49 -7.60
N LEU A 34 11.77 4.16 -8.85
CA LEU A 34 12.63 3.41 -9.76
C LEU A 34 13.10 4.36 -10.85
N GLY A 35 14.35 4.80 -10.75
CA GLY A 35 14.88 5.92 -11.53
C GLY A 35 14.11 7.20 -11.22
N LYS A 36 13.41 7.75 -12.22
CA LYS A 36 12.59 8.98 -12.07
C LYS A 36 11.12 8.70 -11.78
N SER A 37 10.69 7.44 -11.91
CA SER A 37 9.27 7.09 -11.83
C SER A 37 8.88 6.68 -10.42
N GLU A 38 7.78 7.23 -9.93
CA GLU A 38 7.17 6.82 -8.66
C GLU A 38 6.58 5.40 -8.78
N ILE A 39 6.93 4.55 -7.82
CA ILE A 39 6.46 3.16 -7.73
C ILE A 39 5.85 2.87 -6.36
N ARG A 40 4.99 1.86 -6.33
CA ARG A 40 4.60 1.13 -5.12
C ARG A 40 4.95 -0.34 -5.31
N LEU A 41 5.75 -0.87 -4.40
CA LEU A 41 6.24 -2.25 -4.39
C LEU A 41 5.65 -2.97 -3.17
N SER A 42 5.17 -4.19 -3.35
CA SER A 42 4.51 -4.98 -2.32
C SER A 42 5.09 -6.37 -2.32
N ILE A 43 5.58 -6.85 -1.18
CA ILE A 43 6.15 -8.20 -1.01
C ILE A 43 5.48 -8.95 0.13
N TYR A 44 5.42 -10.27 -0.01
CA TYR A 44 4.85 -11.21 0.93
C TYR A 44 5.81 -12.39 1.09
N LEU A 45 6.16 -12.73 2.33
CA LEU A 45 6.98 -13.89 2.64
C LEU A 45 6.11 -15.14 2.84
N GLN A 46 6.29 -16.12 1.96
CA GLN A 46 5.61 -17.40 2.01
C GLN A 46 6.27 -18.36 3.01
N ASP A 47 5.53 -19.39 3.41
CA ASP A 47 5.99 -20.38 4.40
C ASP A 47 7.26 -21.13 4.01
N ASN A 48 7.46 -21.34 2.70
CA ASN A 48 8.63 -21.98 2.12
C ASN A 48 9.84 -21.03 1.99
N GLY A 49 9.76 -19.79 2.51
CA GLY A 49 10.83 -18.79 2.42
C GLY A 49 10.88 -18.03 1.09
N GLN A 50 9.97 -18.29 0.15
CA GLN A 50 9.87 -17.54 -1.10
C GLN A 50 9.21 -16.18 -0.86
N LEU A 51 9.75 -15.14 -1.49
CA LEU A 51 9.04 -13.87 -1.65
C LEU A 51 8.16 -13.92 -2.89
N LYS A 52 6.93 -13.48 -2.73
CA LYS A 52 6.00 -13.17 -3.82
C LYS A 52 5.54 -11.72 -3.71
N GLY A 53 5.07 -11.16 -4.80
CA GLY A 53 4.51 -9.83 -4.75
C GLY A 53 4.35 -9.20 -6.12
N ASN A 54 4.27 -7.89 -6.12
CA ASN A 54 4.20 -7.10 -7.34
C ASN A 54 4.72 -5.69 -7.09
N TYR A 55 4.98 -4.95 -8.16
CA TYR A 55 5.09 -3.50 -8.07
C TYR A 55 4.26 -2.86 -9.19
N CYS A 56 3.97 -1.58 -9.03
CA CYS A 56 3.33 -0.78 -10.07
C CYS A 56 4.00 0.59 -10.14
N TYR A 57 4.03 1.16 -11.34
CA TYR A 57 4.27 2.58 -11.48
C TYR A 57 2.99 3.33 -11.09
N LYS A 58 3.07 4.26 -10.14
CA LYS A 58 1.89 4.97 -9.61
C LYS A 58 1.08 5.69 -10.69
N MET A 59 1.73 6.09 -11.78
CA MET A 59 1.07 6.74 -12.93
C MET A 59 0.22 5.78 -13.79
N TYR A 60 0.54 4.48 -13.80
CA TYR A 60 -0.12 3.49 -14.66
C TYR A 60 -1.02 2.52 -13.87
N GLU A 61 -0.78 2.37 -12.56
CA GLU A 61 -1.59 1.54 -11.65
C GLU A 61 -1.81 0.11 -12.19
N SER A 62 -0.82 -0.40 -12.90
CA SER A 62 -0.78 -1.75 -13.48
C SER A 62 0.28 -2.56 -12.75
N LYS A 63 -0.16 -3.68 -12.15
CA LYS A 63 0.72 -4.55 -11.35
C LYS A 63 1.62 -5.40 -12.25
N ILE A 64 2.91 -5.41 -11.92
CA ILE A 64 3.94 -6.24 -12.53
C ILE A 64 4.40 -7.23 -11.47
N GLN A 65 4.32 -8.52 -11.77
CA GLN A 65 4.51 -9.59 -10.79
C GLN A 65 5.98 -9.78 -10.44
N LEU A 66 6.22 -10.11 -9.17
CA LEU A 66 7.54 -10.33 -8.58
C LEU A 66 7.58 -11.69 -7.88
N SER A 67 8.70 -12.39 -8.01
CA SER A 67 9.00 -13.56 -7.18
C SER A 67 10.49 -13.65 -6.89
N GLY A 68 10.85 -14.08 -5.69
CA GLY A 68 12.24 -14.12 -5.29
C GLY A 68 12.47 -14.66 -3.89
N ARG A 69 13.48 -14.12 -3.21
CA ARG A 69 13.91 -14.59 -1.88
C ARG A 69 14.58 -13.46 -1.10
N ILE A 70 14.69 -13.69 0.19
CA ILE A 70 15.48 -12.89 1.13
C ILE A 70 16.57 -13.77 1.76
N THR A 71 17.77 -13.22 1.97
CA THR A 71 18.88 -13.88 2.66
C THR A 71 19.64 -12.83 3.46
N GLY A 72 19.47 -12.85 4.79
CA GLY A 72 19.90 -11.72 5.62
C GLY A 72 19.05 -10.48 5.32
N ASP A 73 19.71 -9.36 5.04
CA ASP A 73 19.14 -8.09 4.59
C ASP A 73 18.97 -8.01 3.06
N LYS A 74 19.61 -8.91 2.31
CA LYS A 74 19.58 -8.91 0.85
C LYS A 74 18.29 -9.51 0.31
N ILE A 75 17.62 -8.78 -0.58
CA ILE A 75 16.45 -9.22 -1.34
C ILE A 75 16.81 -9.33 -2.83
N GLU A 76 16.43 -10.45 -3.44
CA GLU A 76 16.54 -10.69 -4.87
C GLU A 76 15.16 -11.04 -5.42
N LEU A 77 14.62 -10.25 -6.35
CA LEU A 77 13.32 -10.48 -6.98
C LEU A 77 13.47 -10.53 -8.49
N THR A 78 12.82 -11.50 -9.12
CA THR A 78 12.61 -11.56 -10.57
C THR A 78 11.29 -10.87 -10.91
N GLU A 79 11.34 -9.98 -11.89
CA GLU A 79 10.19 -9.35 -12.52
C GLU A 79 9.66 -10.19 -13.66
N PHE A 80 8.33 -10.34 -13.73
CA PHE A 80 7.65 -11.07 -14.79
C PHE A 80 6.71 -10.18 -15.59
N LEU A 81 6.90 -10.16 -16.92
CA LEU A 81 5.93 -9.63 -17.88
C LEU A 81 5.37 -10.80 -18.68
N ASN A 82 4.04 -10.94 -18.68
CA ASN A 82 3.34 -12.04 -19.38
C ASN A 82 3.91 -13.42 -19.02
N GLY A 83 4.22 -13.63 -17.73
CA GLY A 83 4.77 -14.88 -17.21
C GLY A 83 6.24 -15.14 -17.53
N LYS A 84 6.93 -14.23 -18.23
CA LYS A 84 8.35 -14.39 -18.60
C LYS A 84 9.24 -13.45 -17.78
N PRO A 85 10.42 -13.90 -17.32
CA PRO A 85 11.40 -13.01 -16.71
C PRO A 85 11.75 -11.83 -17.61
N ASN A 86 11.62 -10.61 -17.08
CA ASN A 86 11.87 -9.37 -17.82
C ASN A 86 12.95 -8.49 -17.15
N GLY A 87 13.14 -8.63 -15.85
CA GLY A 87 14.15 -7.89 -15.09
C GLY A 87 14.35 -8.46 -13.70
N TYR A 88 15.30 -7.89 -12.98
CA TYR A 88 15.74 -8.37 -11.68
C TYR A 88 15.97 -7.20 -10.73
N PHE A 89 15.27 -7.18 -9.60
CA PHE A 89 15.61 -6.31 -8.47
C PHE A 89 16.63 -7.03 -7.60
N SER A 90 17.73 -6.36 -7.28
CA SER A 90 18.68 -6.77 -6.25
C SER A 90 18.97 -5.59 -5.36
N GLY A 91 18.80 -5.77 -4.06
CA GLY A 91 18.97 -4.70 -3.08
C GLY A 91 19.01 -5.21 -1.65
N GLU A 92 19.10 -4.28 -0.72
CA GLU A 92 19.21 -4.53 0.72
C GLU A 92 18.14 -3.77 1.49
N ILE A 93 17.80 -4.31 2.66
CA ILE A 93 16.94 -3.68 3.64
C ILE A 93 17.78 -2.85 4.62
N TYR A 94 17.42 -1.58 4.79
CA TYR A 94 18.07 -0.67 5.72
C TYR A 94 17.09 -0.25 6.82
N THR A 95 17.53 -0.25 8.08
CA THR A 95 16.73 0.15 9.27
C THR A 95 17.39 1.23 10.12
N ASP A 96 18.40 1.91 9.57
CA ASP A 96 19.19 2.95 10.23
C ASP A 96 18.41 4.26 10.47
N ASN A 97 17.31 4.51 9.75
CA ASN A 97 16.30 5.48 10.22
C ASN A 97 14.85 5.07 9.89
N ALA A 98 14.45 5.12 8.63
CA ALA A 98 13.18 4.60 8.14
C ALA A 98 13.49 3.29 7.44
N ASP A 99 12.63 2.29 7.60
CA ASP A 99 12.80 1.02 6.92
C ASP A 99 12.74 1.22 5.40
N ARG A 100 13.75 0.72 4.69
CA ARG A 100 13.93 0.97 3.25
C ARG A 100 14.27 -0.32 2.54
N PHE A 101 13.89 -0.37 1.27
CA PHE A 101 14.42 -1.33 0.32
C PHE A 101 15.09 -0.55 -0.82
N GLU A 102 16.41 -0.70 -0.97
CA GLU A 102 17.18 0.06 -1.95
C GLU A 102 18.12 -0.84 -2.73
N GLY A 103 18.37 -0.50 -3.99
CA GLY A 103 19.24 -1.29 -4.84
C GLY A 103 19.12 -0.93 -6.31
N SER A 104 19.26 -1.93 -7.17
CA SER A 104 19.14 -1.77 -8.62
C SER A 104 18.18 -2.78 -9.22
N TRP A 105 17.37 -2.29 -10.16
CA TRP A 105 16.69 -3.12 -11.15
C TRP A 105 17.60 -3.27 -12.37
N THR A 106 17.72 -4.48 -12.90
CA THR A 106 18.49 -4.76 -14.12
C THR A 106 17.64 -5.52 -15.12
N SER A 107 17.67 -5.11 -16.40
CA SER A 107 16.92 -5.79 -17.46
C SER A 107 17.37 -7.24 -17.64
N ASN A 108 16.50 -8.09 -18.18
CA ASN A 108 16.85 -9.50 -18.45
C ASN A 108 18.08 -9.63 -19.38
N SER A 109 18.22 -8.73 -20.35
CA SER A 109 19.38 -8.61 -21.24
C SER A 109 20.67 -8.12 -20.56
N LYS A 110 20.59 -7.64 -19.32
CA LYS A 110 21.69 -6.98 -18.56
C LYS A 110 22.24 -5.71 -19.19
N THR A 111 21.57 -5.14 -20.18
CA THR A 111 22.01 -3.91 -20.87
C THR A 111 21.55 -2.62 -20.20
N LYS A 112 20.55 -2.70 -19.31
CA LYS A 112 20.02 -1.55 -18.57
C LYS A 112 19.99 -1.85 -17.09
N SER A 113 20.48 -0.91 -16.29
CA SER A 113 20.36 -0.93 -14.84
C SER A 113 19.82 0.42 -14.36
N ILE A 114 18.87 0.39 -13.43
CA ILE A 114 18.20 1.57 -12.88
C ILE A 114 18.18 1.40 -11.36
N THR A 115 18.65 2.40 -10.64
CA THR A 115 18.58 2.41 -9.19
C THR A 115 17.13 2.58 -8.72
N PHE A 116 16.80 1.94 -7.60
CA PHE A 116 15.56 2.20 -6.89
C PHE A 116 15.84 2.49 -5.42
N LYS A 117 14.96 3.29 -4.85
CA LYS A 117 14.95 3.62 -3.43
C LYS A 117 13.50 3.73 -2.99
N THR A 118 13.10 2.86 -2.09
CA THR A 118 11.74 2.84 -1.55
C THR A 118 11.79 2.76 -0.03
N THR A 119 10.78 3.35 0.61
CA THR A 119 10.61 3.38 2.06
C THR A 119 9.34 2.60 2.40
N LEU A 120 9.38 1.82 3.48
CA LEU A 120 8.23 1.10 3.99
C LEU A 120 7.11 2.09 4.29
N SER A 121 5.97 1.93 3.61
CA SER A 121 4.78 2.77 3.78
C SER A 121 3.75 2.12 4.68
N SER A 122 3.62 0.78 4.62
CA SER A 122 2.66 0.03 5.41
C SER A 122 3.01 -1.44 5.50
N ALA A 123 2.48 -2.10 6.53
CA ALA A 123 2.42 -3.55 6.60
C ALA A 123 1.00 -4.00 6.98
N CYS A 124 0.36 -4.84 6.16
CA CYS A 124 -0.98 -5.36 6.43
C CYS A 124 -0.97 -6.88 6.57
N ALA A 125 -1.70 -7.37 7.57
CA ALA A 125 -1.86 -8.81 7.79
C ALA A 125 -2.72 -9.42 6.67
N SER A 126 -2.35 -10.62 6.25
CA SER A 126 -3.07 -11.38 5.23
C SER A 126 -2.77 -12.86 5.41
N ASP A 127 -3.79 -13.68 5.57
CA ASP A 127 -3.62 -15.12 5.80
C ASP A 127 -3.19 -15.87 4.52
N SER A 128 -3.24 -15.21 3.37
CA SER A 128 -2.80 -15.76 2.09
C SER A 128 -2.15 -14.69 1.20
N PHE A 129 -1.24 -15.14 0.34
CA PHE A 129 -0.72 -14.34 -0.77
C PHE A 129 -1.80 -14.05 -1.82
N ASP A 130 -2.75 -14.97 -2.05
CA ASP A 130 -3.72 -14.84 -3.14
C ASP A 130 -4.91 -13.91 -2.80
N LYS A 131 -4.94 -13.36 -1.58
CA LYS A 131 -6.06 -12.56 -1.07
C LYS A 131 -5.62 -11.50 -0.07
N ARG A 132 -5.10 -10.38 -0.56
CA ARG A 132 -4.70 -9.23 0.27
C ARG A 132 -5.87 -8.65 1.06
N TYR A 133 -7.01 -8.45 0.40
CA TYR A 133 -8.17 -7.84 1.03
C TYR A 133 -9.08 -8.91 1.64
N ALA A 134 -8.54 -9.65 2.62
CA ALA A 134 -9.21 -10.82 3.22
C ALA A 134 -10.62 -10.54 3.77
N GLY A 135 -10.90 -9.31 4.22
CA GLY A 135 -12.22 -8.90 4.69
C GLY A 135 -13.26 -8.67 3.59
N PHE A 136 -12.91 -8.80 2.31
CA PHE A 136 -13.80 -8.52 1.17
C PHE A 136 -14.20 -9.81 0.44
N TYR A 137 -15.46 -9.91 0.07
CA TYR A 137 -16.00 -11.11 -0.59
C TYR A 137 -15.41 -11.28 -2.02
N GLY A 138 -15.47 -10.23 -2.85
CA GLY A 138 -14.88 -10.26 -4.20
C GLY A 138 -13.35 -10.27 -4.24
N SER A 139 -12.77 -10.52 -5.41
CA SER A 139 -11.32 -10.66 -5.61
C SER A 139 -10.54 -9.36 -5.29
N ASP A 140 -9.22 -9.46 -5.18
CA ASP A 140 -8.40 -8.27 -4.97
C ASP A 140 -8.53 -7.25 -6.12
N ASP A 141 -8.73 -7.74 -7.34
CA ASP A 141 -8.96 -6.90 -8.51
C ASP A 141 -10.34 -6.23 -8.46
N ASP A 142 -11.38 -6.91 -7.96
CA ASP A 142 -12.71 -6.30 -7.79
C ASP A 142 -12.66 -5.10 -6.83
N VAL A 143 -11.95 -5.24 -5.71
CA VAL A 143 -11.75 -4.18 -4.73
C VAL A 143 -10.99 -2.99 -5.33
N GLU A 144 -9.88 -3.24 -6.03
CA GLU A 144 -9.10 -2.18 -6.66
C GLU A 144 -9.86 -1.51 -7.81
N ASN A 145 -10.65 -2.25 -8.59
CA ASN A 145 -11.49 -1.71 -9.65
C ASN A 145 -12.61 -0.84 -9.07
N PHE A 146 -13.22 -1.24 -7.95
CA PHE A 146 -14.18 -0.37 -7.27
C PHE A 146 -13.52 0.92 -6.77
N MET A 147 -12.33 0.85 -6.16
CA MET A 147 -11.64 2.07 -5.75
C MET A 147 -11.23 2.95 -6.94
N LYS A 148 -10.87 2.36 -8.10
CA LYS A 148 -10.65 3.11 -9.35
C LYS A 148 -11.91 3.88 -9.77
N LEU A 149 -13.09 3.27 -9.67
CA LEU A 149 -14.36 3.94 -9.92
C LEU A 149 -14.60 5.07 -8.92
N VAL A 150 -14.39 4.84 -7.62
CA VAL A 150 -14.50 5.88 -6.58
C VAL A 150 -13.57 7.05 -6.89
N LYS A 151 -12.28 6.80 -7.12
CA LYS A 151 -11.29 7.82 -7.50
C LYS A 151 -11.72 8.58 -8.75
N SER A 152 -12.14 7.88 -9.80
CA SER A 152 -12.59 8.51 -11.06
C SER A 152 -13.81 9.41 -10.86
N SER A 153 -14.81 8.93 -10.12
CA SER A 153 -16.05 9.66 -9.85
C SER A 153 -15.81 10.90 -9.00
N VAL A 154 -14.92 10.84 -8.01
CA VAL A 154 -14.48 12.03 -7.25
C VAL A 154 -13.83 13.06 -8.17
N LEU A 155 -12.88 12.64 -9.01
CA LEU A 155 -12.14 13.54 -9.91
C LEU A 155 -13.03 14.17 -10.99
N LYS A 156 -14.02 13.43 -11.49
CA LYS A 156 -15.02 13.92 -12.46
C LYS A 156 -16.12 14.77 -11.81
N GLY A 157 -16.25 14.75 -10.49
CA GLY A 157 -17.34 15.40 -9.79
C GLY A 157 -18.70 14.73 -10.01
N ASP A 158 -18.72 13.41 -10.19
CA ASP A 158 -19.95 12.63 -10.35
C ASP A 158 -20.68 12.49 -9.01
N LYS A 159 -21.47 13.52 -8.69
CA LYS A 159 -22.17 13.65 -7.41
C LYS A 159 -23.18 12.53 -7.20
N GLU A 160 -23.91 12.16 -8.26
CA GLU A 160 -24.95 11.16 -8.21
C GLU A 160 -24.37 9.77 -7.97
N TRP A 161 -23.30 9.41 -8.69
CA TRP A 161 -22.65 8.13 -8.51
C TRP A 161 -22.07 8.01 -7.11
N ILE A 162 -21.29 9.00 -6.64
CA ILE A 162 -20.71 8.96 -5.29
C ILE A 162 -21.82 8.87 -4.24
N ALA A 163 -22.89 9.67 -4.38
CA ALA A 163 -23.95 9.68 -3.40
C ALA A 163 -24.76 8.38 -3.32
N ASN A 164 -24.77 7.58 -4.38
CA ASN A 164 -25.36 6.24 -4.41
C ASN A 164 -24.45 5.16 -3.80
N HIS A 165 -23.15 5.42 -3.63
CA HIS A 165 -22.16 4.44 -3.16
C HIS A 165 -21.61 4.79 -1.77
N ILE A 166 -22.38 5.49 -0.94
CA ILE A 166 -22.00 5.80 0.45
C ILE A 166 -22.89 5.03 1.43
N SER A 167 -22.25 4.46 2.45
CA SER A 167 -22.91 3.90 3.62
C SER A 167 -23.26 5.03 4.60
N TYR A 168 -24.43 5.65 4.41
CA TYR A 168 -24.89 6.71 5.31
C TYR A 168 -25.27 6.18 6.71
N PRO A 169 -25.15 7.01 7.75
CA PRO A 169 -24.58 8.36 7.75
C PRO A 169 -23.04 8.35 7.75
N ILE A 170 -22.42 9.39 7.20
CA ILE A 170 -20.96 9.60 7.32
C ILE A 170 -20.65 10.90 8.04
N LYS A 171 -19.54 10.91 8.79
CA LYS A 171 -18.95 12.13 9.38
C LYS A 171 -17.81 12.59 8.49
N THR A 172 -17.77 13.88 8.18
CA THR A 172 -16.77 14.48 7.28
C THR A 172 -16.63 15.98 7.59
N ASN A 173 -15.78 16.70 6.86
CA ASN A 173 -15.59 18.12 7.03
C ASN A 173 -16.16 18.92 5.84
N ILE A 174 -16.60 20.14 6.12
CA ILE A 174 -16.87 21.18 5.11
C ILE A 174 -16.03 22.43 5.43
N PHE A 175 -16.18 23.48 4.62
CA PHE A 175 -15.44 24.75 4.69
C PHE A 175 -14.90 25.13 6.09
N LYS A 176 -13.58 25.42 6.17
CA LYS A 176 -12.83 25.69 7.41
C LYS A 176 -12.84 24.51 8.42
N ASN A 177 -12.77 23.27 7.93
CA ASN A 177 -12.73 22.05 8.75
C ASN A 177 -13.89 21.91 9.74
N LYS A 178 -15.07 22.42 9.37
CA LYS A 178 -16.26 22.26 10.20
C LYS A 178 -16.81 20.85 10.03
N ALA A 179 -16.74 20.05 11.08
CA ALA A 179 -17.32 18.71 11.11
C ALA A 179 -18.84 18.74 10.84
N ILE A 180 -19.31 17.83 10.00
CA ILE A 180 -20.72 17.63 9.67
C ILE A 180 -21.04 16.13 9.57
N THR A 181 -22.26 15.76 9.92
CA THR A 181 -22.82 14.42 9.66
C THR A 181 -23.73 14.49 8.44
N ILE A 182 -23.34 13.85 7.34
CA ILE A 182 -24.16 13.69 6.15
C ILE A 182 -25.03 12.44 6.33
N LYS A 183 -26.34 12.65 6.44
CA LYS A 183 -27.31 11.59 6.79
C LYS A 183 -27.88 10.84 5.59
N ASN A 184 -27.79 11.41 4.39
CA ASN A 184 -28.39 10.84 3.18
C ASN A 184 -27.82 11.48 1.91
N LYS A 185 -28.16 10.86 0.78
CA LYS A 185 -27.81 11.28 -0.58
C LYS A 185 -28.06 12.76 -0.87
N ARG A 186 -29.23 13.27 -0.53
CA ARG A 186 -29.59 14.68 -0.79
C ARG A 186 -28.69 15.65 -0.05
N GLN A 187 -28.33 15.35 1.21
CA GLN A 187 -27.36 16.16 1.95
C GLN A 187 -25.97 16.09 1.34
N LEU A 188 -25.51 14.90 0.90
CA LEU A 188 -24.21 14.79 0.25
C LEU A 188 -24.15 15.66 -1.01
N ILE A 189 -25.15 15.55 -1.89
CA ILE A 189 -25.20 16.31 -3.14
C ILE A 189 -25.17 17.82 -2.86
N ALA A 190 -25.93 18.29 -1.85
CA ALA A 190 -25.96 19.70 -1.46
C ALA A 190 -24.60 20.22 -0.94
N HIS A 191 -23.80 19.36 -0.30
CA HIS A 191 -22.48 19.71 0.23
C HIS A 191 -21.31 19.21 -0.62
N PHE A 192 -21.56 18.63 -1.80
CA PHE A 192 -20.56 17.85 -2.53
C PHE A 192 -19.31 18.67 -2.84
N ASP A 193 -19.45 19.89 -3.37
CA ASP A 193 -18.31 20.71 -3.76
C ASP A 193 -17.53 21.27 -2.55
N GLN A 194 -18.15 21.29 -1.36
CA GLN A 194 -17.49 21.65 -0.11
C GLN A 194 -16.70 20.48 0.49
N ILE A 195 -17.20 19.26 0.33
CA ILE A 195 -16.53 18.03 0.78
C ILE A 195 -15.39 17.69 -0.19
N PHE A 196 -15.71 17.64 -1.49
CA PHE A 196 -14.77 17.34 -2.58
C PHE A 196 -14.25 18.61 -3.23
N HIS A 197 -13.67 19.50 -2.42
CA HIS A 197 -13.00 20.71 -2.91
C HIS A 197 -11.72 20.37 -3.70
N GLN A 198 -11.19 21.37 -4.42
CA GLN A 198 -10.09 21.15 -5.38
C GLN A 198 -8.85 20.53 -4.73
N GLU A 199 -8.41 21.03 -3.58
CA GLU A 199 -7.25 20.47 -2.86
C GLU A 199 -7.43 18.99 -2.49
N PHE A 200 -8.64 18.60 -2.05
CA PHE A 200 -8.93 17.19 -1.77
C PHE A 200 -8.88 16.36 -3.06
N LYS A 201 -9.45 16.85 -4.16
CA LYS A 201 -9.36 16.18 -5.48
C LYS A 201 -7.91 16.01 -5.95
N ASP A 202 -7.07 17.03 -5.77
CA ASP A 202 -5.66 16.98 -6.16
C ASP A 202 -4.89 15.93 -5.33
N MET A 203 -5.23 15.83 -4.03
CA MET A 203 -4.69 14.78 -3.16
C MET A 203 -5.13 13.40 -3.64
N ILE A 204 -6.43 13.18 -3.88
CA ILE A 204 -6.98 11.92 -4.40
C ILE A 204 -6.35 11.52 -5.73
N LYS A 205 -6.06 12.49 -6.61
CA LYS A 205 -5.38 12.25 -7.90
C LYS A 205 -3.99 11.63 -7.71
N SER A 206 -3.26 12.06 -6.68
CA SER A 206 -1.89 11.61 -6.40
C SER A 206 -1.77 10.20 -5.81
N PHE A 207 -2.85 9.68 -5.20
CA PHE A 207 -2.80 8.38 -4.52
C PHE A 207 -2.94 7.21 -5.48
N CYS A 208 -2.12 6.19 -5.29
CA CYS A 208 -2.18 4.96 -6.07
C CYS A 208 -3.26 4.02 -5.52
N VAL A 209 -4.08 3.44 -6.40
CA VAL A 209 -5.10 2.44 -6.05
C VAL A 209 -4.56 1.00 -5.97
N CYS A 210 -3.31 0.76 -6.35
CA CYS A 210 -2.71 -0.56 -6.23
C CYS A 210 -2.24 -0.81 -4.80
N ASN A 211 -2.33 -2.07 -4.38
CA ASN A 211 -1.71 -2.55 -3.14
C ASN A 211 -2.14 -1.70 -1.93
N MET A 212 -3.42 -1.36 -1.85
CA MET A 212 -3.94 -0.45 -0.84
C MET A 212 -3.76 -1.05 0.56
N PHE A 213 -3.64 -0.15 1.54
CA PHE A 213 -3.65 -0.58 2.92
C PHE A 213 -5.06 -1.04 3.30
N ASN A 214 -5.11 -2.08 4.12
CA ASN A 214 -6.35 -2.61 4.67
C ASN A 214 -6.17 -3.08 6.11
N ASN A 215 -7.26 -3.00 6.86
CA ASN A 215 -7.38 -3.55 8.20
C ASN A 215 -8.86 -3.91 8.45
N TYR A 216 -9.23 -4.13 9.72
CA TYR A 216 -10.61 -4.44 10.11
C TYR A 216 -11.65 -3.36 9.74
N GLN A 217 -11.23 -2.12 9.47
CA GLN A 217 -12.12 -1.02 9.08
C GLN A 217 -12.44 -1.01 7.58
N GLY A 218 -11.69 -1.79 6.78
CA GLY A 218 -11.85 -1.89 5.33
C GLY A 218 -10.55 -1.60 4.59
N VAL A 219 -10.69 -1.14 3.34
CA VAL A 219 -9.59 -0.80 2.44
C VAL A 219 -9.57 0.71 2.25
N MET A 220 -8.38 1.33 2.28
CA MET A 220 -8.26 2.78 2.20
C MET A 220 -7.45 3.27 1.00
N LEU A 221 -7.86 4.41 0.44
CA LEU A 221 -7.08 5.20 -0.50
C LEU A 221 -6.30 6.29 0.25
N GLY A 222 -5.04 6.46 -0.13
CA GLY A 222 -4.14 7.44 0.47
C GLY A 222 -3.76 7.08 1.90
N ARG A 223 -3.79 8.07 2.78
CA ARG A 223 -3.55 7.97 4.23
C ARG A 223 -4.86 7.89 5.01
N GLY A 224 -5.88 7.29 4.42
CA GLY A 224 -7.22 7.17 5.00
C GLY A 224 -8.20 8.24 4.52
N GLN A 225 -7.93 8.93 3.41
CA GLN A 225 -8.85 9.94 2.85
C GLN A 225 -10.18 9.34 2.43
N ILE A 226 -10.17 8.13 1.87
CA ILE A 226 -11.39 7.41 1.51
C ILE A 226 -11.26 5.98 2.00
N TRP A 227 -12.29 5.50 2.70
CA TRP A 227 -12.41 4.11 3.13
C TRP A 227 -13.58 3.45 2.41
N ILE A 228 -13.38 2.20 2.00
CA ILE A 228 -14.42 1.33 1.42
C ILE A 228 -14.57 0.06 2.24
N ASN A 229 -15.74 -0.56 2.16
CA ASN A 229 -16.04 -1.88 2.73
C ASN A 229 -17.07 -2.62 1.86
N ASN A 230 -17.37 -3.88 2.17
CA ASN A 230 -18.54 -4.57 1.61
C ASN A 230 -19.82 -3.82 2.00
N GLN A 231 -20.84 -3.88 1.15
CA GLN A 231 -22.18 -3.47 1.54
C GLN A 231 -22.74 -4.43 2.61
N PRO A 232 -23.59 -3.96 3.54
CA PRO A 232 -24.12 -4.81 4.62
C PRO A 232 -24.86 -6.07 4.16
N ASP A 233 -25.44 -6.06 2.96
CA ASP A 233 -26.18 -7.18 2.35
C ASP A 233 -25.32 -8.06 1.41
N SER A 234 -24.00 -7.83 1.38
CA SER A 234 -23.08 -8.60 0.55
C SER A 234 -22.77 -9.98 1.14
N SER A 235 -22.49 -10.94 0.26
CA SER A 235 -22.03 -12.29 0.57
C SER A 235 -21.01 -12.76 -0.47
N GLU A 236 -20.47 -13.97 -0.30
CA GLU A 236 -19.58 -14.60 -1.29
C GLU A 236 -20.26 -14.82 -2.66
N GLU A 237 -21.57 -15.10 -2.67
CA GLU A 237 -22.34 -15.35 -3.90
C GLU A 237 -22.74 -14.05 -4.61
N LYS A 238 -22.92 -12.96 -3.85
CA LYS A 238 -23.33 -11.66 -4.36
C LYS A 238 -22.77 -10.56 -3.50
N PHE A 239 -21.78 -9.84 -4.00
CA PHE A 239 -21.16 -8.74 -3.29
C PHE A 239 -21.28 -7.42 -4.04
N ASN A 240 -21.28 -6.34 -3.24
CA ASN A 240 -21.08 -4.98 -3.68
C ASN A 240 -20.23 -4.25 -2.63
N TYR A 241 -19.71 -3.09 -3.01
CA TYR A 241 -18.89 -2.28 -2.11
C TYR A 241 -19.51 -0.90 -1.89
N THR A 242 -19.07 -0.25 -0.82
CA THR A 242 -19.55 1.07 -0.43
C THR A 242 -18.44 1.89 0.22
N ILE A 243 -18.53 3.22 0.09
CA ILE A 243 -17.69 4.19 0.77
C ILE A 243 -18.21 4.36 2.19
N THR A 244 -17.35 4.11 3.17
CA THR A 244 -17.69 4.17 4.60
C THR A 244 -17.14 5.41 5.30
N ALA A 245 -16.10 6.04 4.76
CA ALA A 245 -15.54 7.27 5.30
C ALA A 245 -14.94 8.17 4.22
N ILE A 246 -15.06 9.49 4.42
CA ILE A 246 -14.42 10.55 3.62
C ILE A 246 -13.77 11.53 4.59
N ASN A 247 -12.44 11.53 4.63
CA ASN A 247 -11.62 12.37 5.49
C ASN A 247 -10.90 13.41 4.62
N ASN A 248 -11.60 14.53 4.39
CA ASN A 248 -11.13 15.69 3.60
C ASN A 248 -10.52 16.79 4.48
#